data_AF-W2TMD0-F1
#
_entry.id   AF-W2TMD0-F1
#
_cell.length_a   1.000
_cell.length_b   1.000
_cell.length_c   1.000
_cell.angle_alpha   90.00
_cell.angle_beta   90.00
_cell.angle_gamma   90.00
#
_symmetry.space_group_name_H-M   'P 1'
#
loop_
_entity.id
_entity.type
_entity.pdbx_description
1 polymer ?
#
loop_
_entity_poly.entity_id
_entity_poly.type
_entity_poly.pdbx_seq_one_letter_code
_entity_poly.pdbx_strand_id
1 'polypeptide(L)'
;MLEQTMRRCRRDISVMLNKDDLFIKIDDLERCDETKDVLNACLMHVQSISHQLKEVLAEMVYSQTMANIVSFLLNSICDVILRLEDIRSVDADISAKMIETLLDQLGPIFMVNGRSSIHEVCSTSYFRTKEIIFCLKGSLQSIDDRWCSAKGPLAQWLQASEVRSLIKALSETVT
;
A
#
# COMPACT_ATOMS: atom_id res chain seq x y z
N MET A 1 -3.38 -27.12 1.16
CA MET A 1 -3.64 -26.50 -0.16
C MET A 1 -3.76 -24.98 -0.05
N LEU A 2 -4.69 -24.43 0.74
CA LEU A 2 -4.87 -22.98 0.91
C LEU A 2 -3.61 -22.22 1.36
N GLU A 3 -2.92 -22.72 2.40
CA GLU A 3 -1.68 -22.10 2.87
C GLU A 3 -0.58 -22.05 1.79
N GLN A 4 -0.50 -23.07 0.92
CA GLN A 4 0.48 -23.09 -0.16
C GLN A 4 0.14 -22.03 -1.22
N THR A 5 -1.14 -21.86 -1.55
CA THR A 5 -1.63 -20.78 -2.43
C THR A 5 -1.27 -19.42 -1.86
N MET A 6 -1.53 -19.19 -0.56
CA MET A 6 -1.18 -17.92 0.10
C MET A 6 0.32 -17.65 0.11
N ARG A 7 1.14 -18.65 0.44
CA ARG A 7 2.61 -18.53 0.43
C ARG A 7 3.14 -18.23 -0.96
N ARG A 8 2.61 -18.90 -1.98
CA ARG A 8 2.98 -18.65 -3.38
C ARG A 8 2.59 -17.24 -3.80
N CYS A 9 1.36 -16.82 -3.53
CA CYS A 9 0.89 -15.47 -3.85
C CYS A 9 1.77 -14.39 -3.24
N ARG A 10 2.09 -14.51 -1.94
CA ARG A 10 2.96 -13.56 -1.26
C ARG A 10 4.35 -13.54 -1.87
N ARG A 11 4.91 -14.68 -2.25
CA ARG A 11 6.19 -14.74 -2.95
C ARG A 11 6.11 -14.02 -4.30
N ASP A 12 5.07 -14.28 -5.09
CA ASP A 12 4.90 -13.68 -6.41
C ASP A 12 4.76 -12.14 -6.28
N ILE A 13 3.98 -11.65 -5.30
CA ILE A 13 3.90 -10.23 -4.94
C ILE A 13 5.28 -9.66 -4.59
N SER A 14 6.04 -10.32 -3.72
CA SER A 14 7.38 -9.87 -3.36
C SER A 14 8.28 -9.77 -4.57
N VAL A 15 8.24 -10.74 -5.48
CA VAL A 15 9.06 -10.73 -6.71
C VAL A 15 8.66 -9.57 -7.61
N MET A 16 7.36 -9.32 -7.79
CA MET A 16 6.87 -8.19 -8.60
C MET A 16 7.30 -6.84 -8.02
N LEU A 17 7.25 -6.68 -6.70
CA LEU A 17 7.63 -5.45 -6.00
C LEU A 17 9.14 -5.32 -5.71
N ASN A 18 9.97 -6.32 -6.07
CA ASN A 18 11.39 -6.33 -5.77
C ASN A 18 12.20 -5.42 -6.72
N LYS A 19 11.85 -4.13 -6.71
CA LYS A 19 12.53 -3.04 -7.40
C LYS A 19 12.65 -1.88 -6.42
N ASP A 20 13.86 -1.61 -5.94
CA ASP A 20 14.11 -0.53 -4.97
C ASP A 20 13.82 0.86 -5.55
N ASP A 21 13.80 0.97 -6.88
CA ASP A 21 13.53 2.19 -7.62
C ASP A 21 12.08 2.31 -8.13
N LEU A 22 11.17 1.43 -7.69
CA LEU A 22 9.81 1.32 -8.24
C LEU A 22 9.04 2.64 -8.28
N PHE A 23 9.22 3.53 -7.31
CA PHE A 23 8.53 4.83 -7.25
C PHE A 23 9.47 6.01 -7.49
N ILE A 24 10.66 5.77 -8.05
CA ILE A 24 11.66 6.79 -8.34
C ILE A 24 11.52 7.24 -9.80
N LYS A 25 11.51 8.56 -10.02
CA LYS A 25 11.46 9.18 -11.35
C LYS A 25 10.20 8.83 -12.15
N ILE A 26 9.06 8.77 -11.48
CA ILE A 26 7.78 8.34 -12.07
C ILE A 26 6.97 9.50 -12.67
N ASP A 27 7.51 10.72 -12.66
CA ASP A 27 7.07 11.83 -13.53
C ASP A 27 7.41 11.60 -15.01
N ASP A 28 8.43 10.78 -15.29
CA ASP A 28 8.70 10.25 -16.61
C ASP A 28 7.63 9.24 -17.02
N LEU A 29 7.14 9.35 -18.26
CA LEU A 29 6.01 8.56 -18.75
C LEU A 29 6.31 7.06 -18.75
N GLU A 30 7.50 6.66 -19.19
CA GLU A 30 7.89 5.25 -19.27
C GLU A 30 7.97 4.64 -17.87
N ARG A 31 8.63 5.34 -16.94
CA ARG A 31 8.70 4.94 -15.52
C ARG A 31 7.34 4.90 -14.84
N CYS A 32 6.48 5.88 -15.14
CA CYS A 32 5.12 5.94 -14.66
C CYS A 32 4.33 4.69 -15.07
N ASP A 33 4.44 4.29 -16.34
CA ASP A 33 3.73 3.15 -16.89
C ASP A 33 4.32 1.81 -16.40
N GLU A 34 5.65 1.68 -16.30
CA GLU A 34 6.29 0.53 -15.65
C GLU A 34 5.79 0.31 -14.22
N THR A 35 5.65 1.39 -13.46
CA THR A 35 5.17 1.35 -12.07
C THR A 35 3.72 0.90 -12.01
N LYS A 36 2.85 1.47 -12.88
CA LYS A 36 1.45 1.05 -12.99
C LYS A 36 1.34 -0.42 -13.36
N ASP A 37 2.15 -0.90 -14.29
CA ASP A 37 2.12 -2.28 -14.74
C ASP A 37 2.48 -3.24 -13.61
N VAL A 38 3.47 -2.92 -12.79
CA VAL A 38 3.81 -3.70 -11.59
C VAL A 38 2.65 -3.73 -10.58
N LEU A 39 2.04 -2.58 -10.29
CA LEU A 39 0.91 -2.50 -9.36
C LEU A 39 -0.33 -3.22 -9.90
N ASN A 40 -0.62 -3.08 -11.20
CA ASN A 40 -1.69 -3.78 -11.89
C ASN A 40 -1.46 -5.29 -11.91
N ALA A 41 -0.22 -5.75 -12.12
CA ALA A 41 0.12 -7.16 -12.05
C ALA A 41 -0.14 -7.72 -10.64
N CYS A 42 0.24 -6.99 -9.58
CA CYS A 42 -0.08 -7.34 -8.20
C CYS A 42 -1.59 -7.42 -7.97
N LEU A 43 -2.35 -6.41 -8.42
CA LEU A 43 -3.80 -6.36 -8.29
C LEU A 43 -4.48 -7.54 -8.99
N MET A 44 -4.17 -7.76 -10.27
CA MET A 44 -4.73 -8.84 -11.07
C MET A 44 -4.44 -10.21 -10.45
N HIS A 45 -3.23 -10.39 -9.90
CA HIS A 45 -2.85 -11.61 -9.22
C HIS A 45 -3.71 -11.86 -7.97
N VAL A 46 -3.91 -10.84 -7.14
CA VAL A 46 -4.78 -10.92 -5.95
C VAL A 46 -6.25 -11.15 -6.34
N GLN A 47 -6.76 -10.45 -7.35
CA GLN A 47 -8.13 -10.60 -7.83
C GLN A 47 -8.39 -11.99 -8.43
N SER A 48 -7.41 -12.56 -9.14
CA SER A 48 -7.50 -13.93 -9.67
C SER A 48 -7.65 -14.96 -8.54
N ILE A 49 -6.87 -14.82 -7.46
CA ILE A 49 -7.00 -15.69 -6.28
C ILE A 49 -8.33 -15.47 -5.58
N SER A 50 -8.76 -14.21 -5.41
CA SER A 50 -10.07 -13.88 -4.86
C SER A 50 -11.18 -14.59 -5.63
N HIS A 51 -11.18 -14.51 -6.97
CA HIS A 51 -12.17 -15.16 -7.81
C HIS A 51 -12.18 -16.68 -7.62
N GLN A 52 -11.01 -17.32 -7.59
CA GLN A 52 -10.89 -18.77 -7.40
C GLN A 52 -11.37 -19.24 -6.02
N LEU A 53 -11.16 -18.43 -4.98
CA LEU A 53 -11.47 -18.80 -3.60
C LEU A 53 -12.91 -18.47 -3.18
N LYS A 54 -13.54 -17.48 -3.81
CA LYS A 54 -14.84 -16.95 -3.39
C LYS A 54 -15.98 -17.96 -3.47
N GLU A 55 -15.95 -18.86 -4.46
CA GLU A 55 -17.00 -19.86 -4.66
C GLU A 55 -16.78 -21.15 -3.84
N VAL A 56 -15.57 -21.37 -3.33
CA VAL A 56 -15.19 -22.64 -2.69
C VAL A 56 -14.99 -22.53 -1.18
N LEU A 57 -14.79 -21.32 -0.65
CA LEU A 57 -14.59 -21.08 0.77
C LEU A 57 -15.84 -20.47 1.41
N ALA A 58 -16.10 -20.83 2.66
CA ALA A 58 -17.08 -20.12 3.48
C ALA A 58 -16.65 -18.66 3.66
N GLU A 59 -17.62 -17.74 3.74
CA GLU A 59 -17.41 -16.29 3.72
C GLU A 59 -16.34 -15.81 4.72
N MET A 60 -16.40 -16.28 5.97
CA MET A 60 -15.43 -15.92 7.01
C MET A 60 -14.01 -16.39 6.67
N VAL A 61 -13.87 -17.61 6.13
CA VAL A 61 -12.58 -18.20 5.74
C VAL A 61 -12.01 -17.50 4.52
N TYR A 62 -12.86 -17.22 3.52
CA TYR A 62 -12.51 -16.41 2.36
C TYR A 62 -12.01 -15.03 2.78
N SER A 63 -12.78 -14.31 3.60
CA SER A 63 -12.46 -12.96 4.05
C SER A 63 -11.12 -12.93 4.79
N GLN A 64 -10.90 -13.83 5.73
CA GLN A 64 -9.64 -13.89 6.48
C GLN A 64 -8.43 -14.26 5.59
N THR A 65 -8.64 -15.13 4.59
CA THR A 65 -7.60 -15.53 3.64
C THR A 65 -7.20 -14.37 2.75
N MET A 66 -8.20 -13.69 2.17
CA MET A 66 -7.95 -12.53 1.32
C MET A 66 -7.34 -11.38 2.12
N ALA A 67 -7.75 -11.18 3.37
CA ALA A 67 -7.19 -10.16 4.23
C ALA A 67 -5.70 -10.38 4.48
N ASN A 68 -5.24 -11.62 4.64
CA ASN A 68 -3.82 -11.91 4.78
C ASN A 68 -3.02 -11.51 3.53
N ILE A 69 -3.53 -11.86 2.34
CA ILE A 69 -2.88 -11.57 1.07
C ILE A 69 -2.86 -10.06 0.80
N VAL A 70 -4.00 -9.39 0.98
CA VAL A 70 -4.15 -7.95 0.74
C VAL A 70 -3.33 -7.15 1.75
N SER A 71 -3.35 -7.52 3.03
CA SER A 71 -2.52 -6.86 4.04
C SER A 71 -1.03 -7.01 3.72
N PHE A 72 -0.63 -8.15 3.17
CA PHE A 72 0.76 -8.36 2.74
C PHE A 72 1.15 -7.45 1.57
N LEU A 73 0.29 -7.32 0.55
CA LEU A 73 0.52 -6.41 -0.57
C LEU A 73 0.64 -4.96 -0.09
N LEU A 74 -0.32 -4.50 0.72
CA LEU A 74 -0.35 -3.13 1.25
C LEU A 74 0.89 -2.81 2.09
N ASN A 75 1.28 -3.72 3.00
CA ASN A 75 2.49 -3.56 3.80
C ASN A 75 3.75 -3.57 2.92
N SER A 76 3.82 -4.45 1.92
CA SER A 76 4.98 -4.51 1.02
C SER A 76 5.16 -3.20 0.23
N ILE A 77 4.07 -2.58 -0.22
CA ILE A 77 4.10 -1.27 -0.86
C ILE A 77 4.55 -0.17 0.12
N CYS A 78 4.02 -0.18 1.35
CA CYS A 78 4.46 0.75 2.39
C CYS A 78 5.97 0.61 2.64
N ASP A 79 6.48 -0.63 2.71
CA ASP A 79 7.89 -0.90 2.94
C ASP A 79 8.75 -0.43 1.75
N VAL A 80 8.27 -0.53 0.50
CA VAL A 80 8.98 0.04 -0.66
C VAL A 80 9.09 1.55 -0.52
N ILE A 81 8.00 2.25 -0.23
CA ILE A 81 8.01 3.71 -0.04
C ILE A 81 8.93 4.12 1.11
N LEU A 82 8.88 3.41 2.24
CA LEU A 82 9.69 3.71 3.43
C LEU A 82 11.19 3.47 3.23
N ARG A 83 11.60 2.73 2.19
CA ARG A 83 13.01 2.52 1.82
C ARG A 83 13.56 3.59 0.88
N LEU A 84 12.71 4.44 0.30
CA LEU A 84 13.17 5.50 -0.60
C LEU A 84 13.92 6.57 0.21
N GLU A 85 15.07 6.99 -0.29
CA GLU A 85 15.92 7.98 0.39
C GLU A 85 15.61 9.42 -0.02
N ASP A 86 15.17 9.65 -1.26
CA ASP A 86 14.77 10.95 -1.81
C ASP A 86 13.50 10.76 -2.66
N ILE A 87 12.43 11.47 -2.30
CA ILE A 87 11.14 11.43 -2.98
C ILE A 87 10.81 12.85 -3.42
N ARG A 88 10.97 13.11 -4.71
CA ARG A 88 10.58 14.39 -5.30
C ARG A 88 9.09 14.64 -5.10
N SER A 89 8.70 15.89 -4.84
CA SER A 89 7.29 16.26 -4.64
C SER A 89 6.35 15.74 -5.75
N VAL A 90 6.80 15.77 -7.01
CA VAL A 90 6.02 15.23 -8.14
C VAL A 90 5.87 13.70 -8.08
N ASP A 91 6.93 12.99 -7.71
CA ASP A 91 6.89 11.53 -7.53
C ASP A 91 6.02 11.15 -6.33
N ALA A 92 6.04 11.94 -5.24
CA ALA A 92 5.21 11.74 -4.07
C ALA A 92 3.71 11.82 -4.42
N ASP A 93 3.31 12.86 -5.16
CA ASP A 93 1.93 13.04 -5.62
C ASP A 93 1.46 11.92 -6.56
N ILE A 94 2.32 11.50 -7.49
CA ILE A 94 2.01 10.41 -8.43
C ILE A 94 1.90 9.07 -7.66
N SER A 95 2.85 8.79 -6.77
CA SER A 95 2.87 7.59 -5.92
C SER A 95 1.60 7.51 -5.08
N ALA A 96 1.23 8.62 -4.43
CA ALA A 96 0.03 8.68 -3.60
C ALA A 96 -1.23 8.35 -4.40
N LYS A 97 -1.37 8.89 -5.62
CA LYS A 97 -2.51 8.60 -6.51
C LYS A 97 -2.54 7.15 -6.95
N MET A 98 -1.39 6.56 -7.29
CA MET A 98 -1.31 5.15 -7.70
C MET A 98 -1.69 4.22 -6.55
N ILE A 99 -1.18 4.47 -5.34
CA ILE A 99 -1.48 3.65 -4.16
C ILE A 99 -2.95 3.83 -3.74
N GLU A 100 -3.50 5.05 -3.80
CA GLU A 100 -4.91 5.32 -3.54
C GLU A 100 -5.81 4.58 -4.54
N THR A 101 -5.49 4.60 -5.83
CA THR A 101 -6.20 3.85 -6.87
C THR A 101 -6.18 2.35 -6.63
N LEU A 102 -5.01 1.80 -6.29
CA LEU A 102 -4.88 0.38 -5.95
C LEU A 102 -5.75 0.00 -4.75
N LEU A 103 -5.74 0.84 -3.70
CA LEU A 103 -6.52 0.60 -2.49
C LEU A 103 -8.02 0.56 -2.78
N ASP A 104 -8.51 1.47 -3.63
CA ASP A 104 -9.91 1.50 -4.08
C ASP A 104 -10.27 0.24 -4.89
N GLN A 105 -9.36 -0.22 -5.76
CA GLN A 105 -9.56 -1.42 -6.58
C GLN A 105 -9.49 -2.73 -5.79
N LEU A 106 -8.88 -2.73 -4.61
CA LEU A 106 -8.89 -3.85 -3.66
C LEU A 106 -10.20 -3.92 -2.85
N GLY A 107 -10.89 -2.79 -2.66
CA GLY A 107 -12.15 -2.71 -1.92
C GLY A 107 -13.23 -3.72 -2.33
N PRO A 108 -13.50 -3.92 -3.64
CA PRO A 108 -14.47 -4.90 -4.14
C PRO A 108 -14.29 -6.35 -3.67
N ILE A 109 -13.07 -6.74 -3.29
CA ILE A 109 -12.75 -8.09 -2.79
C ILE A 109 -13.52 -8.42 -1.51
N PHE A 110 -13.78 -7.40 -0.69
CA PHE A 110 -14.39 -7.48 0.64
C PHE A 110 -15.80 -6.88 0.69
N MET A 111 -16.52 -6.91 -0.43
CA MET A 111 -17.89 -6.39 -0.51
C MET A 111 -18.87 -7.29 0.22
N VAL A 112 -19.53 -6.73 1.23
CA VAL A 112 -20.61 -7.36 1.99
C VAL A 112 -21.80 -6.40 1.96
N ASN A 113 -22.96 -6.87 1.48
CA ASN A 113 -24.19 -6.06 1.40
C ASN A 113 -24.01 -4.68 0.73
N GLY A 114 -23.19 -4.62 -0.33
CA GLY A 114 -22.97 -3.38 -1.08
C GLY A 114 -21.98 -2.39 -0.44
N ARG A 115 -21.28 -2.77 0.64
CA ARG A 115 -20.24 -1.95 1.27
C ARG A 115 -18.94 -2.74 1.40
N SER A 116 -17.80 -2.07 1.16
CA SER A 116 -16.49 -2.70 1.33
C SER A 116 -16.11 -2.70 2.81
N SER A 117 -15.78 -3.88 3.34
CA SER A 117 -15.28 -4.08 4.71
C SER A 117 -13.74 -4.09 4.78
N ILE A 118 -13.02 -3.69 3.72
CA ILE A 118 -11.55 -3.75 3.68
C ILE A 118 -10.88 -3.03 4.86
N HIS A 119 -11.44 -1.88 5.29
CA HIS A 119 -10.93 -1.10 6.41
C HIS A 119 -11.13 -1.77 7.78
N GLU A 120 -12.08 -2.71 7.88
CA GLU A 120 -12.32 -3.50 9.09
C GLU A 120 -11.45 -4.75 9.09
N VAL A 121 -11.49 -5.51 7.99
CA VAL A 121 -10.81 -6.81 7.90
C VAL A 121 -9.29 -6.66 7.72
N CYS A 122 -8.84 -5.61 7.04
CA CYS A 122 -7.41 -5.29 6.83
C CYS A 122 -6.97 -4.05 7.63
N SER A 123 -7.61 -3.77 8.76
CA SER A 123 -7.50 -2.50 9.51
C SER A 123 -6.06 -1.97 9.63
N THR A 124 -5.13 -2.75 10.17
CA THR A 124 -3.75 -2.30 10.38
C THR A 124 -3.06 -1.86 9.10
N SER A 125 -3.04 -2.71 8.07
CA SER A 125 -2.40 -2.37 6.80
C SER A 125 -3.15 -1.28 6.06
N TYR A 126 -4.49 -1.25 6.14
CA TYR A 126 -5.31 -0.25 5.47
C TYR A 126 -5.01 1.15 6.00
N PHE A 127 -5.10 1.35 7.32
CA PHE A 127 -4.84 2.65 7.92
C PHE A 127 -3.39 3.05 7.82
N ARG A 128 -2.45 2.10 7.97
CA ARG A 128 -1.03 2.35 7.68
C ARG A 128 -0.80 2.85 6.26
N THR A 129 -1.41 2.23 5.24
CA THR A 129 -1.34 2.73 3.86
C THR A 129 -1.98 4.11 3.71
N LYS A 130 -3.12 4.39 4.36
CA LYS A 130 -3.72 5.73 4.35
C LYS A 130 -2.82 6.80 4.98
N GLU A 131 -2.08 6.46 6.04
CA GLU A 131 -1.11 7.37 6.65
C GLU A 131 0.12 7.60 5.75
N ILE A 132 0.60 6.57 5.03
CA ILE A 132 1.65 6.75 3.99
C ILE A 132 1.14 7.68 2.89
N ILE A 133 -0.07 7.47 2.36
CA ILE A 133 -0.69 8.35 1.35
C ILE A 133 -0.80 9.78 1.88
N PHE A 134 -1.19 9.95 3.16
CA PHE A 134 -1.26 11.27 3.78
C PHE A 134 0.10 11.96 3.80
N CYS A 135 1.17 11.27 4.21
CA CYS A 135 2.53 11.82 4.22
C CYS A 135 2.99 12.22 2.81
N LEU A 136 2.75 11.38 1.80
CA LEU A 136 3.14 11.67 0.42
C LEU A 136 2.44 12.91 -0.17
N LYS A 137 1.19 13.18 0.24
CA LYS A 137 0.40 14.34 -0.21
C LYS A 137 0.57 15.57 0.68
N GLY A 138 1.20 15.40 1.84
CA GLY A 138 1.21 16.38 2.92
C GLY A 138 2.43 17.30 2.88
N SER A 139 2.27 18.49 3.45
CA SER A 139 3.42 19.33 3.83
C SER A 139 4.06 18.79 5.11
N LEU A 140 5.34 19.14 5.36
CA LEU A 140 6.02 18.80 6.62
C LEU A 140 5.24 19.28 7.85
N GLN A 141 4.59 20.45 7.79
CA GLN A 141 3.73 20.94 8.86
C GLN A 141 2.53 20.02 9.09
N SER A 142 1.85 19.59 8.02
CA SER A 142 0.70 18.68 8.16
C SER A 142 1.08 17.31 8.72
N ILE A 143 2.30 16.83 8.41
CA ILE A 143 2.85 15.59 8.97
C ILE A 143 3.15 15.79 10.46
N ASP A 144 3.77 16.91 10.85
CA ASP A 144 4.04 17.23 12.27
C ASP A 144 2.74 17.36 13.07
N ASP A 145 1.74 18.05 12.54
CA ASP A 145 0.42 18.21 13.16
C ASP A 145 -0.27 16.85 13.38
N ARG A 146 -0.22 15.97 12.38
CA ARG A 146 -0.82 14.63 12.46
C ARG A 146 -0.01 13.65 13.32
N TRP A 147 1.30 13.86 13.44
CA TRP A 147 2.17 13.16 14.38
C TRP A 147 1.91 13.58 15.82
N CYS A 148 1.73 14.88 16.05
CA CYS A 148 1.44 15.51 17.34
C CYS A 148 2.34 14.97 18.48
N SER A 149 3.66 15.08 18.34
CA SER A 149 4.64 14.56 19.32
C SER A 149 4.38 13.09 19.72
N ALA A 150 4.15 12.23 18.73
CA ALA A 150 3.85 10.80 18.88
C ALA A 150 2.49 10.47 19.55
N LYS A 151 1.56 11.43 19.62
CA LYS A 151 0.22 11.24 20.21
C LYS A 151 -0.91 11.34 19.19
N GLY A 152 -0.60 11.73 17.96
CA GLY A 152 -1.58 11.93 16.90
C GLY A 152 -1.93 10.67 16.12
N PRO A 153 -2.89 10.75 15.17
CA PRO A 153 -3.33 9.62 14.35
C PRO A 153 -2.19 8.90 13.61
N LEU A 154 -1.17 9.64 13.17
CA LEU A 154 -0.03 9.06 12.45
C LEU A 154 0.76 8.08 13.33
N ALA A 155 0.89 8.38 14.62
CA ALA A 155 1.60 7.57 15.60
C ALA A 155 0.90 6.26 15.96
N GLN A 156 -0.37 6.10 15.57
CA GLN A 156 -1.11 4.84 15.76
C GLN A 156 -0.65 3.78 14.74
N TRP A 157 -0.13 4.19 13.59
CA TRP A 157 0.09 3.30 12.45
C TRP A 157 1.54 3.29 11.94
N LEU A 158 2.32 4.33 12.23
CA LEU A 158 3.74 4.44 11.90
C LEU A 158 4.60 4.59 13.15
N GLN A 159 5.78 3.98 13.10
CA GLN A 159 6.81 4.14 14.11
C GLN A 159 7.55 5.48 13.95
N ALA A 160 8.09 6.00 15.04
CA ALA A 160 8.83 7.27 15.00
C ALA A 160 10.04 7.24 14.03
N SER A 161 10.69 6.08 13.86
CA SER A 161 11.76 5.91 12.86
C SER A 161 11.26 6.03 11.43
N GLU A 162 10.08 5.48 11.14
CA GLU A 162 9.47 5.51 9.80
C GLU A 162 9.05 6.92 9.42
N VAL A 163 8.43 7.65 10.37
CA VAL A 163 8.07 9.06 10.17
C VAL A 163 9.32 9.91 9.93
N ARG A 164 10.40 9.69 10.67
CA ARG A 164 11.67 10.40 10.43
C ARG A 164 12.25 10.10 9.05
N SER A 165 12.25 8.84 8.62
CA SER A 165 12.73 8.46 7.28
C SER A 165 11.90 9.13 6.18
N LEU A 166 10.57 9.14 6.31
CA LEU A 166 9.69 9.83 5.35
C LEU A 166 9.93 11.33 5.30
N ILE A 167 10.03 11.98 6.46
CA ILE A 167 10.33 13.42 6.53
C ILE A 167 11.65 13.73 5.83
N LYS A 168 12.69 12.92 6.10
CA LYS A 168 13.99 13.08 5.44
C LYS A 168 13.82 12.97 3.92
N ALA A 169 13.21 11.90 3.44
CA ALA A 169 13.04 11.63 2.02
C ALA A 169 12.20 12.69 1.29
N LEU A 170 11.22 13.30 1.95
CA LEU A 170 10.38 14.35 1.37
C LEU A 170 11.00 15.75 1.48
N SER A 171 11.98 15.96 2.36
CA SER A 171 12.60 17.26 2.62
C SER A 171 13.74 17.61 1.67
N GLU A 172 14.44 16.61 1.11
CA GLU A 172 15.64 16.80 0.28
C GLU A 172 15.33 17.42 -1.10
N THR A 173 14.06 17.55 -1.48
CA THR A 173 13.63 18.22 -2.72
C THR A 173 13.50 19.74 -2.59
N VAL A 174 13.74 20.33 -1.40
CA VAL A 174 13.72 21.80 -1.19
C VAL A 174 15.15 22.37 -1.20
N THR A 175 15.88 22.19 -2.30
CA THR A 175 17.12 22.94 -2.59
C THR A 175 17.28 23.19 -4.09
#